data_AF-A0A1A8Q6M0-F1
#
_entry.id   AF-A0A1A8Q6M0-F1
#
_cell.length_a   1.000
_cell.length_b   1.000
_cell.length_c   1.000
_cell.angle_alpha   90.00
_cell.angle_beta   90.00
_cell.angle_gamma   90.00
#
_symmetry.space_group_name_H-M   'P 1'
#
loop_
_entity.id
_entity.type
_entity.pdbx_description
1 polymer ?
#
loop_
_entity_poly.entity_id
_entity_poly.type
_entity_poly.pdbx_seq_one_letter_code
_entity_poly.pdbx_strand_id
1 'polypeptide(L)'
;RYVLLNDIDEIVMPYKHDNLMSLMDTLQPQHPDVGVFQIENHIFPKNHFEPSGKFHLPQWRGVPGINILEHIYREDPARNIYHPYKMIVQPRMVEQTSVHEVLKYFGQTYRVPLEVCRLIHVRVALRGSLTLEQLNVDKRLWDFQEKLISNVDKVLGKLGFLMSEN
;
A
#
# COMPACT_ATOMS: atom_id res chain seq x y z
N ARG A 1 -18.96 -9.24 1.35
CA ARG A 1 -18.70 -7.85 1.83
C ARG A 1 -17.58 -7.93 2.83
N TYR A 2 -16.57 -7.09 2.69
CA TYR A 2 -15.33 -7.12 3.46
C TYR A 2 -15.11 -5.81 4.19
N VAL A 3 -14.25 -5.84 5.21
CA VAL A 3 -13.73 -4.66 5.89
C VAL A 3 -12.21 -4.65 5.75
N LEU A 4 -11.66 -3.51 5.32
CA LEU A 4 -10.22 -3.28 5.27
C LEU A 4 -9.80 -2.54 6.53
N LEU A 5 -8.82 -3.08 7.25
CA LEU A 5 -8.19 -2.47 8.42
C LEU A 5 -6.81 -1.95 8.01
N ASN A 6 -6.73 -0.66 7.66
CA ASN A 6 -5.57 -0.04 7.02
C ASN A 6 -5.33 1.38 7.56
N ASP A 7 -4.06 1.80 7.62
CA ASP A 7 -3.74 3.19 7.96
C ASP A 7 -3.82 4.10 6.72
N ILE A 8 -3.90 5.42 6.95
CA ILE A 8 -4.11 6.41 5.88
C ILE A 8 -2.91 6.58 4.95
N ASP A 9 -1.72 6.23 5.42
CA ASP A 9 -0.42 6.31 4.73
C ASP A 9 -0.02 4.98 4.08
N GLU A 10 -0.93 4.01 4.06
CA GLU A 10 -0.70 2.66 3.57
C GLU A 10 -1.63 2.34 2.39
N ILE A 11 -1.13 1.64 1.38
CA ILE A 11 -1.93 1.22 0.21
C ILE A 11 -1.85 -0.29 0.05
N VAL A 12 -2.99 -0.98 0.20
CA VAL A 12 -3.10 -2.39 -0.20
C VAL A 12 -3.08 -2.48 -1.72
N MET A 13 -1.97 -3.00 -2.26
CA MET A 13 -1.70 -3.03 -3.69
C MET A 13 -1.78 -4.46 -4.23
N PRO A 14 -2.78 -4.81 -5.05
CA PRO A 14 -2.78 -6.05 -5.80
C PRO A 14 -1.81 -5.97 -7.00
N TYR A 15 -1.07 -7.05 -7.23
CA TYR A 15 -0.08 -7.16 -8.32
C TYR A 15 -0.61 -7.95 -9.52
N LYS A 16 -1.72 -8.68 -9.35
CA LYS A 16 -2.40 -9.44 -10.41
C LYS A 16 -3.76 -8.87 -10.80
N HIS A 17 -4.19 -7.79 -10.14
CA HIS A 17 -5.50 -7.16 -10.31
C HIS A 17 -5.40 -5.64 -10.16
N ASP A 18 -6.37 -4.91 -10.71
CA ASP A 18 -6.33 -3.44 -10.69
C ASP A 18 -7.10 -2.80 -9.53
N ASN A 19 -7.76 -3.62 -8.71
CA ASN A 19 -8.53 -3.15 -7.55
C ASN A 19 -8.73 -4.27 -6.52
N LEU A 20 -9.08 -3.88 -5.29
CA LEU A 20 -9.31 -4.81 -4.18
C LEU A 20 -10.51 -5.72 -4.41
N MET A 21 -11.55 -5.28 -5.12
CA MET A 21 -12.73 -6.12 -5.38
C MET A 21 -12.35 -7.32 -6.24
N SER A 22 -11.67 -7.10 -7.36
CA SER A 22 -11.20 -8.17 -8.24
C SER A 22 -10.20 -9.11 -7.55
N LEU A 23 -9.36 -8.58 -6.65
CA LEU A 23 -8.51 -9.41 -5.79
C LEU A 23 -9.37 -10.33 -4.91
N MET A 24 -10.36 -9.79 -4.22
CA MET A 24 -11.21 -10.58 -3.32
C MET A 24 -12.12 -11.56 -4.07
N ASP A 25 -12.60 -11.21 -5.26
CA ASP A 25 -13.38 -12.10 -6.13
C ASP A 25 -12.56 -13.32 -6.58
N THR A 26 -11.23 -13.20 -6.60
CA THR A 26 -10.30 -14.31 -6.90
C THR A 26 -9.95 -15.11 -5.64
N LEU A 27 -9.64 -14.43 -4.53
CA LEU A 27 -9.20 -15.09 -3.30
C LEU A 27 -10.33 -15.81 -2.57
N GLN A 28 -11.53 -15.25 -2.51
CA GLN A 28 -12.63 -15.80 -1.72
C GLN A 28 -13.06 -17.20 -2.18
N PRO A 29 -13.28 -17.47 -3.49
CA PRO A 29 -13.69 -18.80 -3.93
C PRO A 29 -12.61 -19.87 -3.71
N GLN A 30 -11.33 -19.47 -3.72
CA GLN A 30 -10.20 -20.36 -3.47
C GLN A 30 -10.01 -20.68 -1.98
N HIS A 31 -10.51 -19.79 -1.11
CA HIS A 31 -10.33 -19.86 0.34
C HIS A 31 -11.65 -19.58 1.09
N PRO A 32 -12.68 -20.44 0.92
CA PRO A 32 -14.04 -20.16 1.40
C PRO A 32 -14.17 -20.17 2.93
N ASP A 33 -13.23 -20.79 3.65
CA ASP A 33 -13.17 -20.89 5.11
C ASP A 33 -12.30 -19.80 5.76
N VAL A 34 -11.72 -18.89 4.95
CA VAL A 34 -10.84 -17.83 5.46
C VAL A 34 -11.66 -16.61 5.88
N GLY A 35 -11.53 -16.26 7.17
CA GLY A 35 -12.11 -15.06 7.75
C GLY A 35 -11.18 -13.85 7.70
N VAL A 36 -9.87 -14.08 7.58
CA VAL A 36 -8.83 -13.04 7.70
C VAL A 36 -7.77 -13.20 6.60
N PHE A 37 -7.65 -12.21 5.73
CA PHE A 37 -6.59 -12.13 4.72
C PHE A 37 -5.51 -11.16 5.20
N GLN A 38 -4.31 -11.66 5.47
CA GLN A 38 -3.16 -10.87 5.89
C GLN A 38 -2.33 -10.44 4.68
N ILE A 39 -2.07 -9.13 4.58
CA ILE A 39 -1.24 -8.50 3.56
C ILE A 39 0.05 -8.01 4.22
N GLU A 40 1.19 -8.49 3.73
CA GLU A 40 2.50 -8.13 4.27
C GLU A 40 2.85 -6.67 3.99
N ASN A 41 3.38 -5.97 4.99
CA ASN A 41 3.86 -4.61 4.83
C ASN A 41 5.21 -4.54 4.14
N HIS A 42 5.34 -3.69 3.13
CA HIS A 42 6.60 -3.40 2.46
C HIS A 42 6.92 -1.92 2.50
N ILE A 43 8.13 -1.63 2.99
CA ILE A 43 8.60 -0.26 3.19
C ILE A 43 9.28 0.25 1.93
N PHE A 44 8.87 1.44 1.53
CA PHE A 44 9.47 2.25 0.49
C PHE A 44 10.12 3.45 1.16
N PRO A 45 11.46 3.47 1.33
CA PRO A 45 12.11 4.53 2.06
C PRO A 45 11.98 5.89 1.36
N LYS A 46 11.48 6.89 2.09
CA LYS A 46 11.26 8.25 1.58
C LYS A 46 12.53 9.03 1.21
N ASN A 47 13.71 8.48 1.48
CA ASN A 47 15.02 9.08 1.15
C ASN A 47 15.58 8.59 -0.19
N HIS A 48 14.94 7.61 -0.84
CA HIS A 48 15.34 7.10 -2.15
C HIS A 48 14.28 7.50 -3.20
N PHE A 49 14.73 8.25 -4.21
CA PHE A 49 13.89 8.80 -5.28
C PHE A 49 14.22 8.10 -6.60
N GLU A 50 13.24 7.97 -7.47
CA GLU A 50 13.50 7.59 -8.85
C GLU A 50 14.38 8.67 -9.53
N PRO A 51 15.45 8.29 -10.24
CA PRO A 51 16.48 9.25 -10.65
C PRO A 51 16.07 10.15 -11.80
N SER A 52 14.98 9.85 -12.53
CA SER A 52 14.58 10.63 -13.71
C SER A 52 13.80 11.90 -13.37
N GLY A 53 13.36 12.07 -12.12
CA GLY A 53 12.46 13.15 -11.73
C GLY A 53 11.13 13.13 -12.47
N LYS A 54 10.66 11.95 -12.87
CA LYS A 54 9.46 11.80 -13.71
C LYS A 54 8.22 12.33 -12.98
N PHE A 55 8.20 12.21 -11.67
CA PHE A 55 7.10 12.66 -10.83
C PHE A 55 7.41 13.92 -10.02
N HIS A 56 8.45 14.68 -10.39
CA HIS A 56 8.70 16.03 -9.87
C HIS A 56 7.68 17.01 -10.48
N LEU A 57 6.41 16.85 -10.12
CA LEU A 57 5.27 17.59 -10.65
C LEU A 57 5.35 19.06 -10.20
N PRO A 58 5.57 20.03 -11.13
CA PRO A 58 5.75 21.42 -10.75
C PRO A 58 4.58 21.99 -9.94
N GLN A 59 3.36 21.55 -10.24
CA GLN A 59 2.15 21.97 -9.53
C GLN A 59 2.11 21.49 -8.08
N TRP A 60 2.85 20.43 -7.71
CA TRP A 60 2.90 19.92 -6.33
C TRP A 60 4.06 20.49 -5.51
N ARG A 61 4.96 21.30 -6.09
CA ARG A 61 6.20 21.77 -5.42
C ARG A 61 5.95 22.50 -4.10
N GLY A 62 4.84 23.23 -3.97
CA GLY A 62 4.48 23.98 -2.77
C GLY A 62 3.54 23.23 -1.81
N VAL A 63 3.17 21.99 -2.14
CA VAL A 63 2.20 21.20 -1.37
C VAL A 63 2.92 20.44 -0.26
N PRO A 64 2.54 20.61 1.02
CA PRO A 64 3.14 19.85 2.11
C PRO A 64 2.87 18.35 1.95
N GLY A 65 3.91 17.52 2.10
CA GLY A 65 3.78 16.07 2.07
C GLY A 65 4.90 15.39 1.28
N ILE A 66 4.63 14.15 0.88
CA ILE A 66 5.55 13.32 0.10
C ILE A 66 4.80 12.85 -1.14
N ASN A 67 5.41 12.99 -2.32
CA ASN A 67 4.88 12.39 -3.54
C ASN A 67 5.27 10.91 -3.61
N ILE A 68 4.34 10.04 -3.24
CA ILE A 68 4.56 8.59 -3.22
C ILE A 68 4.93 7.98 -4.58
N LEU A 69 4.65 8.66 -5.70
CA LEU A 69 5.05 8.19 -7.04
C LEU A 69 6.56 8.23 -7.26
N GLU A 70 7.29 9.03 -6.46
CA GLU A 70 8.74 9.16 -6.55
C GLU A 70 9.50 8.01 -5.86
N HIS A 71 8.79 7.19 -5.08
CA HIS A 71 9.40 6.18 -4.21
C HIS A 71 9.12 4.77 -4.74
N ILE A 72 10.03 4.25 -5.57
CA ILE A 72 9.94 2.91 -6.17
C ILE A 72 10.91 1.89 -5.59
N TYR A 73 11.78 2.31 -4.68
CA TYR A 73 12.77 1.43 -4.07
C TYR A 73 12.19 0.85 -2.78
N ARG A 74 12.15 -0.47 -2.71
CA ARG A 74 11.51 -1.22 -1.64
C ARG A 74 12.53 -2.01 -0.86
N GLU A 75 12.45 -1.96 0.46
CA GLU A 75 13.19 -2.85 1.34
C GLU A 75 12.63 -4.27 1.27
N ASP A 76 13.52 -5.27 1.31
CA ASP A 76 13.09 -6.60 1.72
C ASP A 76 13.06 -6.69 3.24
N PRO A 77 11.91 -7.08 3.83
CA PRO A 77 11.77 -7.20 5.26
C PRO A 77 12.79 -8.21 5.82
N ALA A 78 13.46 -7.84 6.91
CA ALA A 78 14.45 -8.67 7.57
C ALA A 78 13.79 -9.93 8.20
N ARG A 79 13.78 -11.06 7.49
CA ARG A 79 12.97 -12.25 7.83
C ARG A 79 13.20 -12.86 9.23
N ASN A 80 14.24 -12.44 9.94
CA ASN A 80 14.56 -12.83 11.32
C ASN A 80 13.85 -11.98 12.40
N ILE A 81 13.14 -10.92 12.03
CA ILE A 81 12.35 -10.08 12.94
C ILE A 81 10.88 -10.06 12.53
N TYR A 82 10.00 -9.64 13.45
CA TYR A 82 8.59 -9.46 13.16
C TYR A 82 8.38 -8.36 12.11
N HIS A 83 7.49 -8.64 11.14
CA HIS A 83 7.04 -7.68 10.13
C HIS A 83 5.54 -7.44 10.28
N PRO A 84 5.09 -6.19 10.21
CA PRO A 84 3.67 -5.89 10.36
C PRO A 84 2.87 -6.36 9.15
N TYR A 85 1.62 -6.72 9.40
CA TYR A 85 0.62 -7.05 8.39
C TYR A 85 -0.58 -6.11 8.55
N LYS A 86 -1.32 -5.92 7.46
CA LYS A 86 -2.68 -5.37 7.48
C LYS A 86 -3.67 -6.41 7.03
N MET A 87 -4.94 -6.18 7.34
CA MET A 87 -5.95 -7.24 7.25
C MET A 87 -7.15 -6.80 6.43
N ILE A 88 -7.57 -7.68 5.52
CA ILE A 88 -8.91 -7.65 4.94
C ILE A 88 -9.70 -8.76 5.63
N VAL A 89 -10.79 -8.41 6.30
CA VAL A 89 -11.57 -9.36 7.09
C VAL A 89 -12.95 -9.58 6.52
N GLN A 90 -13.45 -10.81 6.61
CA GLN A 90 -14.85 -11.13 6.46
C GLN A 90 -15.55 -10.81 7.80
N PRO A 91 -16.34 -9.72 7.88
CA PRO A 91 -16.84 -9.22 9.17
C PRO A 91 -17.77 -10.21 9.88
N ARG A 92 -18.44 -11.12 9.16
CA ARG A 92 -19.28 -12.17 9.76
C ARG A 92 -18.49 -13.30 10.41
N MET A 93 -17.19 -13.35 10.18
CA MET A 93 -16.28 -14.35 10.73
C MET A 93 -15.38 -13.74 11.80
N VAL A 94 -15.53 -12.46 12.14
CA VAL A 94 -14.65 -11.79 13.11
C VAL A 94 -15.48 -11.19 14.23
N GLU A 95 -15.16 -11.55 15.47
CA GLU A 95 -15.83 -11.01 16.65
C GLU A 95 -15.04 -9.86 17.27
N GLN A 96 -13.70 -9.95 17.27
CA GLN A 96 -12.85 -8.97 17.94
C GLN A 96 -11.51 -8.81 17.21
N THR A 97 -11.12 -7.56 16.96
CA THR A 97 -9.85 -7.18 16.32
C THR A 97 -9.04 -6.21 17.20
N SER A 98 -7.74 -6.23 17.01
CA SER A 98 -6.83 -5.12 17.26
C SER A 98 -6.51 -4.42 15.92
N VAL A 99 -5.65 -3.40 15.93
CA VAL A 99 -5.23 -2.69 14.71
C VAL A 99 -4.42 -3.60 13.77
N HIS A 100 -3.59 -4.50 14.32
CA HIS A 100 -2.65 -5.33 13.56
C HIS A 100 -2.94 -6.83 13.58
N GLU A 101 -3.92 -7.28 14.37
CA GLU A 101 -4.25 -8.70 14.49
C GLU A 101 -5.73 -8.92 14.84
N VAL A 102 -6.21 -10.14 14.64
CA VAL A 102 -7.56 -10.54 15.03
C VAL A 102 -7.47 -11.35 16.32
N LEU A 103 -8.23 -10.95 17.33
CA LEU A 103 -8.19 -11.55 18.68
C LEU A 103 -9.19 -12.71 18.80
N LYS A 104 -10.35 -12.60 18.16
CA LYS A 104 -11.38 -13.65 18.16
C LYS A 104 -12.10 -13.70 16.82
N TYR A 105 -12.03 -14.84 16.15
CA TYR A 105 -12.60 -15.06 14.83
C TYR A 105 -12.91 -16.53 14.58
N PHE A 106 -13.73 -16.76 13.55
CA PHE A 106 -14.12 -18.05 13.03
C PHE A 106 -13.42 -18.28 11.68
N GLY A 107 -13.08 -19.53 11.39
CA GLY A 107 -12.39 -19.89 10.15
C GLY A 107 -10.88 -19.65 10.23
N GLN A 108 -10.25 -19.50 9.08
CA GLN A 108 -8.80 -19.48 8.95
C GLN A 108 -8.24 -18.08 8.67
N THR A 109 -6.93 -17.96 8.90
CA THR A 109 -6.13 -16.82 8.45
C THR A 109 -5.32 -17.24 7.24
N TYR A 110 -5.36 -16.44 6.18
CA TYR A 110 -4.57 -16.65 4.97
C TYR A 110 -3.59 -15.50 4.76
N ARG A 111 -2.31 -15.83 4.67
CA ARG A 111 -1.27 -14.88 4.28
C ARG A 111 -1.23 -14.80 2.77
N VAL A 112 -1.64 -13.66 2.23
CA VAL A 112 -1.67 -13.46 0.78
C VAL A 112 -0.24 -13.45 0.25
N PRO A 113 0.07 -14.25 -0.78
CA PRO A 113 1.41 -14.30 -1.35
C PRO A 113 1.86 -12.94 -1.90
N LEU A 114 3.17 -12.67 -1.81
CA LEU A 114 3.75 -11.37 -2.14
C LEU A 114 3.57 -11.01 -3.63
N GLU A 115 3.59 -12.00 -4.51
CA GLU A 115 3.33 -11.85 -5.94
C GLU A 115 1.86 -11.58 -6.26
N VAL A 116 0.95 -11.74 -5.28
CA VAL A 116 -0.48 -11.46 -5.42
C VAL A 116 -0.81 -10.08 -4.87
N CYS A 117 -0.37 -9.77 -3.64
CA CYS A 117 -0.66 -8.48 -3.00
C CYS A 117 0.41 -8.11 -1.97
N ARG A 118 0.71 -6.81 -1.85
CA ARG A 118 1.59 -6.24 -0.84
C ARG A 118 0.98 -4.92 -0.35
N LEU A 119 1.32 -4.52 0.87
CA LEU A 119 1.07 -3.16 1.32
C LEU A 119 2.24 -2.27 0.88
N ILE A 120 1.95 -1.17 0.21
CA ILE A 120 2.91 -0.11 -0.08
C ILE A 120 2.83 0.89 1.08
N HIS A 121 3.96 1.08 1.77
CA HIS A 121 4.09 2.04 2.86
C HIS A 121 5.33 2.91 2.63
N VAL A 122 5.12 4.15 2.17
CA VAL A 122 6.21 5.12 1.95
C VAL A 122 6.51 5.84 3.27
N ARG A 123 7.67 5.56 3.86
CA ARG A 123 8.04 6.08 5.20
C ARG A 123 9.54 6.13 5.42
N VAL A 124 9.97 6.43 6.65
CA VAL A 124 11.37 6.27 7.06
C VAL A 124 11.82 4.80 6.90
N ALA A 125 13.05 4.61 6.41
CA ALA A 125 13.68 3.29 6.28
C ALA A 125 13.62 2.51 7.60
N LEU A 126 13.24 1.23 7.54
CA LEU A 126 13.37 0.34 8.70
C LEU A 126 14.75 -0.31 8.72
N ARG A 127 15.34 -0.54 7.54
CA ARG A 127 16.69 -1.06 7.37
C ARG A 127 17.63 0.04 6.86
N GLY A 128 17.84 1.06 7.71
CA GLY A 128 18.60 2.26 7.35
C GLY A 128 20.07 2.06 6.91
N SER A 129 20.62 0.86 7.05
CA SER A 129 21.97 0.51 6.56
C SER A 129 21.98 0.04 5.09
N LEU A 130 20.82 -0.15 4.46
CA LEU A 130 20.75 -0.63 3.08
C LEU A 130 21.17 0.49 2.11
N THR A 131 22.01 0.14 1.14
CA THR A 131 22.31 1.02 0.01
C THR A 131 21.25 0.89 -1.08
N LEU A 132 21.22 1.82 -2.03
CA LEU A 132 20.24 1.82 -3.13
C LEU A 132 20.30 0.53 -3.94
N GLU A 133 21.50 -0.01 -4.17
CA GLU A 133 21.75 -1.24 -4.94
C GLU A 133 21.20 -2.50 -4.24
N GLN A 134 20.95 -2.42 -2.93
CA GLN A 134 20.38 -3.51 -2.14
C GLN A 134 18.85 -3.42 -2.06
N LEU A 135 18.24 -2.38 -2.62
CA LEU A 135 16.79 -2.20 -2.67
C LEU A 135 16.21 -2.79 -3.96
N ASN A 136 14.96 -3.23 -3.87
CA ASN A 136 14.25 -3.79 -5.00
C ASN A 136 13.43 -2.69 -5.68
N VAL A 137 13.46 -2.65 -7.01
CA VAL A 137 12.60 -1.75 -7.78
C VAL A 137 11.20 -2.35 -7.87
N ASP A 138 10.20 -1.59 -7.41
CA ASP A 138 8.79 -1.92 -7.54
C ASP A 138 8.02 -0.71 -8.08
N LYS A 139 7.48 -0.86 -9.28
CA LYS A 139 6.81 0.21 -10.04
C LYS A 139 5.30 0.02 -10.13
N ARG A 140 4.71 -0.94 -9.39
CA ARG A 140 3.28 -1.27 -9.54
C ARG A 140 2.36 -0.06 -9.33
N LEU A 141 2.71 0.86 -8.42
CA LEU A 141 1.94 2.09 -8.20
C LEU A 141 1.84 2.97 -9.46
N TRP A 142 2.85 2.94 -10.34
CA TRP A 142 2.87 3.75 -11.56
C TRP A 142 1.82 3.34 -12.58
N ASP A 143 1.32 2.11 -12.54
CA ASP A 143 0.23 1.65 -13.41
C ASP A 143 -1.07 2.45 -13.15
N PHE A 144 -1.17 3.11 -11.99
CA PHE A 144 -2.29 3.97 -11.60
C PHE A 144 -1.96 5.46 -11.61
N GLN A 145 -0.79 5.86 -12.14
CA GLN A 145 -0.28 7.24 -12.05
C GLN A 145 -1.29 8.26 -12.54
N GLU A 146 -1.95 8.03 -13.68
CA GLU A 146 -2.87 8.99 -14.29
C GLU A 146 -4.08 9.23 -13.38
N LYS A 147 -4.67 8.15 -12.87
CA LYS A 147 -5.80 8.20 -11.96
C LYS A 147 -5.41 8.80 -10.61
N LEU A 148 -4.23 8.48 -10.09
CA LEU A 148 -3.75 9.02 -8.83
C LEU A 148 -3.53 10.53 -8.93
N ILE A 149 -2.75 10.97 -9.92
CA ILE A 149 -2.44 12.39 -10.15
C ILE A 149 -3.73 13.18 -10.34
N SER A 150 -4.63 12.74 -11.21
CA SER A 150 -5.90 13.43 -11.47
C SER A 150 -6.78 13.57 -10.21
N ASN A 151 -6.85 12.53 -9.36
CA ASN A 151 -7.63 12.59 -8.13
C ASN A 151 -6.97 13.48 -7.06
N VAL A 152 -5.64 13.42 -6.95
CA VAL A 152 -4.88 14.27 -6.03
C VAL A 152 -5.02 15.73 -6.45
N ASP A 153 -4.84 16.06 -7.73
CA ASP A 153 -5.03 17.42 -8.27
C ASP A 153 -6.42 17.97 -7.95
N LYS A 154 -7.46 17.15 -8.16
CA LYS A 154 -8.85 17.53 -7.83
C LYS A 154 -9.03 17.85 -6.35
N VAL A 155 -8.43 17.08 -5.45
CA VAL A 155 -8.54 17.32 -4.01
C VAL A 155 -7.72 18.55 -3.60
N LEU A 156 -6.48 18.67 -4.07
CA LEU A 156 -5.62 19.80 -3.77
C LEU A 156 -6.20 21.12 -4.30
N GLY A 157 -6.78 21.13 -5.51
CA GLY A 157 -7.49 22.29 -6.06
C GLY A 157 -8.69 22.70 -5.20
N LYS A 158 -9.51 21.75 -4.74
CA LYS A 158 -10.62 22.03 -3.81
C LYS A 158 -10.17 22.60 -2.47
N LEU A 159 -8.99 22.22 -2.02
CA LEU A 159 -8.39 22.69 -0.78
C LEU A 159 -7.59 24.00 -0.97
N GLY A 160 -7.51 24.54 -2.19
CA GLY A 160 -6.78 25.76 -2.50
C GLY A 160 -5.25 25.60 -2.54
N PHE A 161 -4.74 24.36 -2.58
CA PHE A 161 -3.31 24.08 -2.70
C PHE A 161 -2.79 24.18 -4.14
N LEU A 162 -3.68 24.01 -5.12
CA LEU A 162 -3.38 24.29 -6.52
C LEU A 162 -4.13 25.55 -6.94
N MET A 163 -3.42 26.46 -7.61
CA MET A 163 -4.07 27.58 -8.27
C MET A 163 -4.98 27.02 -9.37
N SER A 164 -6.25 27.41 -9.39
CA SER A 164 -7.06 27.23 -10.59
C SER A 164 -6.38 28.04 -11.71
N GLU A 165 -6.09 27.39 -12.84
CA GLU A 165 -5.77 28.13 -14.06
C GLU A 165 -6.97 29.05 -14.34
N ASN A 166 -6.73 30.37 -14.28
CA ASN A 166 -7.68 31.40 -14.71
C ASN A 166 -7.70 31.46 -16.24
#